data_AF-A0A3D0D371-F1
#
_entry.id   AF-A0A3D0D371-F1
#
_cell.length_a   1.000
_cell.length_b   1.000
_cell.length_c   1.000
_cell.angle_alpha   90.00
_cell.angle_beta   90.00
_cell.angle_gamma   90.00
#
_symmetry.space_group_name_H-M   'P 1'
#
loop_
_entity.id
_entity.type
_entity.pdbx_description
1 polymer ?
#
loop_
_entity_poly.entity_id
_entity_poly.type
_entity_poly.pdbx_seq_one_letter_code
_entity_poly.pdbx_strand_id
1 'polypeptide(L)' 'REAQAAHTQAARALAELGLALHPAKTRVVHFDTGFKFLGRFFLRGEVHTL' A
#
# COMPACT_ATOMS: atom_id res chain seq x y z
N ARG A 1 10.83 -2.76 8.19
CA ARG A 1 11.83 -2.62 7.09
C ARG A 1 11.42 -3.43 5.86
N GLU A 2 10.92 -4.65 6.03
CA GLU A 2 10.43 -5.51 4.94
C GLU A 2 9.37 -4.84 4.04
N ALA A 3 8.38 -4.14 4.61
CA ALA A 3 7.37 -3.43 3.83
C ALA A 3 7.95 -2.39 2.85
N GLN A 4 9.02 -1.69 3.24
CA GLN A 4 9.68 -0.73 2.36
C GLN A 4 10.47 -1.44 1.25
N ALA A 5 11.11 -2.57 1.57
CA ALA A 5 11.80 -3.39 0.57
C ALA A 5 10.81 -3.95 -0.46
N ALA A 6 9.65 -4.46 -0.01
CA ALA A 6 8.58 -4.92 -0.88
C ALA A 6 8.04 -3.80 -1.78
N HIS A 7 7.87 -2.58 -1.25
CA HIS A 7 7.50 -1.42 -2.06
C HIS A 7 8.51 -1.13 -3.17
N THR A 8 9.81 -1.15 -2.86
CA THR A 8 10.87 -0.97 -3.86
C THR A 8 10.90 -2.10 -4.88
N GLN A 9 10.70 -3.35 -4.46
CA GLN A 9 10.65 -4.50 -5.37
C GLN A 9 9.45 -4.41 -6.32
N ALA A 10 8.27 -4.07 -5.82
CA ALA A 10 7.08 -3.86 -6.64
C ALA A 10 7.28 -2.72 -7.66
N ALA A 11 7.92 -1.62 -7.24
CA ALA A 11 8.24 -0.51 -8.15
C ALA A 11 9.15 -0.96 -9.31
N ARG A 12 10.15 -1.80 -9.04
CA ARG A 12 11.05 -2.36 -10.08
C ARG A 12 10.30 -3.29 -11.04
N ALA A 13 9.51 -4.21 -10.51
CA ALA A 13 8.73 -5.14 -11.32
C ALA A 13 7.72 -4.41 -12.23
N LEU A 14 7.10 -3.33 -11.74
CA LEU A 14 6.21 -2.50 -12.56
C LEU A 14 6.97 -1.72 -13.65
N ALA A 15 8.18 -1.24 -13.35
CA ALA A 15 9.00 -0.53 -14.32
C ALA A 15 9.41 -1.40 -15.51
N GLU A 16 9.63 -2.71 -15.31
CA GLU A 16 9.86 -3.68 -16.39
C GLU A 16 8.68 -3.77 -17.37
N LEU A 17 7.47 -3.40 -16.92
CA LEU A 17 6.24 -3.35 -17.73
C LEU A 17 5.95 -1.94 -18.28
N GLY A 18 6.85 -0.97 -18.09
CA GLY A 18 6.62 0.43 -18.45
C GLY A 18 5.63 1.16 -17.55
N LEU A 19 5.36 0.63 -16.35
CA LEU A 19 4.44 1.22 -15.37
C LEU A 19 5.21 1.88 -14.21
N ALA A 20 4.56 2.82 -13.53
CA ALA A 20 5.10 3.50 -12.37
C ALA A 20 4.07 3.62 -11.23
N LEU A 21 4.55 3.54 -9.99
CA LEU A 21 3.73 3.81 -8.81
C LEU A 21 3.45 5.30 -8.71
N HIS A 22 2.18 5.67 -8.54
CA HIS A 22 1.81 7.07 -8.36
C HIS A 22 2.18 7.54 -6.94
N PRO A 23 3.00 8.60 -6.76
CA PRO A 23 3.61 8.96 -5.47
C PRO A 23 2.59 9.39 -4.41
N ALA A 24 1.52 10.09 -4.79
CA ALA A 24 0.47 10.48 -3.83
C ALA A 24 -0.49 9.34 -3.45
N LYS A 25 -0.67 8.35 -4.32
CA LYS A 25 -1.65 7.26 -4.17
C LYS A 25 -1.03 5.99 -3.57
N THR A 26 0.29 5.88 -3.58
CA THR A 26 1.02 4.70 -3.11
C THR A 26 1.93 5.08 -1.96
N ARG A 27 1.74 4.45 -0.81
CA ARG A 27 2.59 4.65 0.37
C ARG A 27 2.48 3.43 1.27
N VAL A 28 3.54 3.13 2.01
CA VAL A 28 3.50 2.16 3.10
C VAL A 28 2.88 2.84 4.33
N VAL A 29 1.88 2.22 4.94
CA VAL A 29 1.25 2.71 6.18
C VAL A 29 1.22 1.63 7.25
N HIS A 30 1.09 2.05 8.50
CA HIS A 30 0.83 1.16 9.62
C HIS A 30 -0.68 0.99 9.85
N PHE A 31 -1.10 -0.13 10.43
CA PHE A 31 -2.50 -0.36 10.78
C PHE A 31 -3.05 0.71 11.74
N ASP A 32 -2.21 1.38 12.54
CA ASP A 32 -2.66 2.47 13.42
C ASP A 32 -3.04 3.75 12.67
N THR A 33 -2.49 3.97 11.48
CA THR A 33 -2.91 5.05 10.57
C THR A 33 -4.09 4.61 9.71
N GLY A 34 -4.11 3.32 9.36
CA GLY A 34 -5.16 2.66 8.61
C GLY A 34 -5.08 2.86 7.10
N PHE A 35 -5.80 2.03 6.37
CA PHE A 35 -5.95 2.12 4.91
C PHE A 35 -7.27 1.54 4.44
N LYS A 36 -7.69 1.99 3.25
CA LYS A 36 -8.90 1.50 2.59
C LYS A 36 -8.52 0.48 1.52
N PHE A 37 -9.26 -0.62 1.47
CA PHE A 37 -9.09 -1.64 0.45
C PHE A 37 -10.44 -2.29 0.15
N LEU A 38 -10.85 -2.25 -1.11
CA LEU A 38 -12.07 -2.90 -1.62
C LEU A 38 -13.33 -2.65 -0.75
N GLY A 39 -13.62 -1.39 -0.42
CA GLY A 39 -14.81 -1.03 0.37
C GLY A 39 -14.69 -1.33 1.88
N ARG A 40 -13.50 -1.70 2.35
CA ARG A 40 -13.20 -1.93 3.77
C ARG A 40 -12.18 -0.91 4.25
N PHE A 41 -12.27 -0.54 5.52
CA PHE A 41 -11.29 0.29 6.19
C PHE A 41 -10.65 -0.49 7.34
N PHE A 42 -9.33 -0.61 7.30
CA PHE A 42 -8.53 -1.32 8.30
C PHE A 42 -7.89 -0.29 9.22
N LEU A 43 -8.09 -0.40 10.53
CA LEU A 43 -7.53 0.53 11.52
C LEU A 43 -7.32 -0.18 12.86
N ARG A 44 -6.12 -0.07 13.44
CA ARG A 44 -5.77 -0.63 14.77
C ARG A 44 -6.10 -2.12 14.94
N GLY A 45 -5.99 -2.89 13.86
CA GLY A 45 -6.33 -4.33 13.83
C GLY A 45 -7.81 -4.63 13.65
N GLU A 46 -8.67 -3.61 13.53
CA GLU A 46 -10.10 -3.74 13.25
C GLU A 46 -10.41 -3.55 11.77
N VAL A 47 -11.54 -4.10 11.33
CA VAL A 47 -12.02 -3.98 9.95
C VAL A 47 -13.44 -3.42 9.94
N HIS A 48 -13.62 -2.26 9.33
CA HIS A 48 -14.90 -1.58 9.16
C HIS A 48 -15.38 -1.67 7.71
N THR A 49 -16.70 -1.73 7.51
CA THR A 49 -17.33 -1.57 6.20
C THR A 49 -17.49 -0.07 5.91
N LEU A 50 -17.17 0.35 4.68
CA LEU A 50 -17.37 1.71 4.20
C LEU A 50 -18.73 1.89 3.51
#